data_AF-A0A526YGA3-F1
#
_entry.id   AF-A0A526YGA3-F1
#
_cell.length_a   1.000
_cell.length_b   1.000
_cell.length_c   1.000
_cell.angle_alpha   90.00
_cell.angle_beta   90.00
_cell.angle_gamma   90.00
#
_symmetry.space_group_name_H-M   'P 1'
#
loop_
_entity.id
_entity.type
_entity.pdbx_description
1 polymer ?
#
loop_
_entity_poly.entity_id
_entity_poly.type
_entity_poly.pdbx_seq_one_letter_code
_entity_poly.pdbx_strand_id
1 'polypeptide(L)'
;MDDTFDFFELLRRLEQRGGLFGYSGRADREPARLGQHVRLSFSAKDVVEFREAKDKTPGNDGVPARVTVANLGLMGPEGPMPLHLTRWVLDRLSQRWFTGADARQTSDTTFVDFVNILQHRMIALYYRAWADAHPAVQVERAVGGRVRAMLEAMAGTGLPGTQNPDLDAVKLRQAASLASQVDGPERLT
;
A
#
# COMPACT_ATOMS: atom_id res chain seq x y z
N MET A 1 -8.93 17.53 3.65
CA MET A 1 -8.35 16.37 4.34
C MET A 1 -7.23 16.91 5.21
N ASP A 2 -7.29 16.67 6.52
CA ASP A 2 -6.31 17.19 7.48
C ASP A 2 -4.87 16.81 7.09
N ASP A 3 -3.97 17.76 7.27
CA ASP A 3 -2.60 17.80 6.75
C ASP A 3 -1.62 16.90 7.53
N THR A 4 -2.10 15.77 8.09
CA THR A 4 -1.35 14.90 9.01
C THR A 4 -1.71 13.41 8.81
N PHE A 5 -1.89 12.97 7.57
CA PHE A 5 -1.92 11.53 7.32
C PHE A 5 -0.50 11.01 7.19
N ASP A 6 -0.13 10.12 8.10
CA ASP A 6 1.06 9.29 7.96
C ASP A 6 0.89 8.35 6.75
N PHE A 7 2.00 8.00 6.12
CA PHE A 7 2.05 7.18 4.91
C PHE A 7 1.28 5.86 5.09
N PHE A 8 1.47 5.17 6.21
CA PHE A 8 0.81 3.90 6.49
C PHE A 8 -0.71 4.03 6.63
N GLU A 9 -1.18 5.09 7.29
CA GLU A 9 -2.62 5.34 7.48
C GLU A 9 -3.30 5.72 6.17
N LEU A 10 -2.62 6.50 5.31
CA LEU A 10 -3.13 6.81 3.97
C LEU A 10 -3.32 5.53 3.14
N LEU A 11 -2.32 4.64 3.12
CA LEU A 11 -2.41 3.40 2.37
C LEU A 11 -3.47 2.45 2.95
N ARG A 12 -3.59 2.36 4.27
CA ARG A 12 -4.65 1.58 4.93
C ARG A 12 -6.05 2.03 4.51
N ARG A 13 -6.29 3.35 4.44
CA ARG A 13 -7.57 3.91 3.97
C ARG A 13 -7.82 3.64 2.49
N LEU A 14 -6.77 3.63 1.66
CA LEU A 14 -6.89 3.27 0.25
C LEU A 14 -7.24 1.78 0.07
N GLU A 15 -6.71 0.89 0.91
CA GLU A 15 -7.10 -0.53 0.88
C GLU A 15 -8.58 -0.75 1.24
N GLN A 16 -9.13 0.04 2.17
CA GLN A 16 -10.56 -0.01 2.51
C GLN A 16 -11.46 0.39 1.32
N ARG A 17 -10.98 1.25 0.42
CA ARG A 17 -11.73 1.69 -0.78
C ARG A 17 -11.66 0.67 -1.93
N GLY A 18 -10.74 -0.28 -1.88
CA GLY A 18 -10.71 -1.43 -2.79
C GLY A 18 -9.31 -1.82 -3.24
N GLY A 19 -9.02 -3.13 -3.20
CA GLY A 19 -7.74 -3.71 -3.60
C GLY A 19 -6.72 -3.74 -2.45
N LEU A 20 -5.73 -4.63 -2.55
CA LEU A 20 -4.63 -4.75 -1.59
C LEU A 20 -3.30 -4.45 -2.28
N PHE A 21 -2.45 -3.67 -1.63
CA PHE A 21 -1.12 -3.33 -2.16
C PHE A 21 -0.19 -4.55 -2.07
N GLY A 22 0.60 -4.81 -3.12
CA GLY A 22 1.60 -5.89 -3.06
C GLY A 22 1.05 -7.32 -3.22
N TYR A 23 -0.27 -7.51 -3.33
CA TYR A 23 -0.90 -8.83 -3.57
C TYR A 23 -1.21 -9.07 -5.04
N SER A 24 -1.62 -8.05 -5.76
CA SER A 24 -1.80 -8.14 -7.21
C SER A 24 -0.42 -8.07 -7.88
N GLY A 25 -0.18 -8.90 -8.91
CA GLY A 25 1.08 -8.84 -9.66
C GLY A 25 1.18 -7.65 -10.62
N ARG A 26 0.08 -6.91 -10.82
CA ARG A 26 -0.02 -5.81 -11.78
C ARG A 26 -0.30 -4.50 -11.06
N ALA A 27 0.51 -3.49 -11.34
CA ALA A 27 0.35 -2.14 -10.80
C ALA A 27 -1.05 -1.54 -11.09
N ASP A 28 -1.72 -1.94 -12.16
CA ASP A 28 -3.07 -1.45 -12.54
C ASP A 28 -4.19 -1.99 -11.65
N ARG A 29 -3.92 -3.09 -10.94
CA ARG A 29 -4.86 -3.70 -9.99
C ARG A 29 -4.59 -3.24 -8.56
N GLU A 30 -3.60 -2.38 -8.36
CA GLU A 30 -3.34 -1.77 -7.05
C GLU A 30 -4.22 -0.52 -6.88
N PRO A 31 -4.65 -0.18 -5.65
CA PRO A 31 -5.56 0.94 -5.39
C PRO A 31 -5.02 2.30 -5.86
N ALA A 32 -3.69 2.48 -5.84
CA ALA A 32 -3.02 3.70 -6.27
C ALA A 32 -1.62 3.41 -6.83
N ARG A 33 -1.17 4.26 -7.76
CA ARG A 33 0.22 4.33 -8.23
C ARG A 33 1.08 5.01 -7.15
N LEU A 34 2.09 4.30 -6.67
CA LEU A 34 3.05 4.83 -5.70
C LEU A 34 4.30 5.31 -6.45
N GLY A 35 4.81 6.48 -6.10
CA GLY A 35 6.04 7.04 -6.67
C GLY A 35 6.84 7.85 -5.66
N GLN A 36 8.12 8.04 -5.94
CA GLN A 36 9.00 8.83 -5.06
C GLN A 36 9.01 10.31 -5.46
N HIS A 37 9.20 11.19 -4.47
CA HIS A 37 9.45 12.61 -4.67
C HIS A 37 10.96 12.88 -4.69
N VAL A 38 11.47 13.39 -5.82
CA VAL A 38 12.88 13.75 -5.97
C VAL A 38 13.16 15.07 -5.28
N ARG A 39 14.11 15.08 -4.32
CA ARG A 39 14.49 16.26 -3.54
C ARG A 39 15.97 16.22 -3.16
N LEU A 40 16.54 17.35 -2.77
CA LEU A 40 17.91 17.44 -2.24
C LEU A 40 17.97 17.80 -0.74
N SER A 41 16.83 18.04 -0.11
CA SER A 41 16.70 18.34 1.31
C SER A 41 15.94 17.25 2.05
N PHE A 42 16.09 17.21 3.37
CA PHE A 42 15.26 16.35 4.21
C PHE A 42 13.78 16.74 4.09
N SER A 43 12.87 15.77 4.13
CA SER A 43 11.42 16.03 4.11
C SER A 43 10.86 15.94 5.51
N ALA A 44 10.08 16.93 5.92
CA ALA A 44 9.36 16.91 7.20
C ALA A 44 8.07 16.07 7.13
N LYS A 45 7.65 15.66 5.93
CA LYS A 45 6.43 14.88 5.69
C LYS A 45 6.74 13.62 4.88
N ASP A 46 6.04 12.54 5.19
CA ASP A 46 6.19 11.26 4.52
C ASP A 46 5.46 11.23 3.16
N VAL A 47 4.26 11.81 3.10
CA VAL A 47 3.47 11.96 1.88
C VAL A 47 3.59 13.40 1.39
N VAL A 48 4.05 13.57 0.15
CA VAL A 48 4.23 14.89 -0.48
C VAL A 48 3.00 15.30 -1.26
N GLU A 49 2.41 14.35 -1.99
CA GLU A 49 1.27 14.63 -2.85
C GLU A 49 0.36 13.41 -2.93
N PHE A 50 -0.94 13.63 -2.79
CA PHE A 50 -1.97 12.65 -3.09
C PHE A 50 -2.90 13.22 -4.16
N ARG A 51 -2.98 12.54 -5.30
CA ARG A 51 -3.93 12.84 -6.37
C ARG A 51 -4.98 11.74 -6.41
N GLU A 52 -6.22 12.10 -6.12
CA GLU A 52 -7.34 11.17 -6.23
C GLU A 52 -7.55 10.72 -7.68
N ALA A 53 -8.05 9.49 -7.84
CA ALA A 53 -8.41 8.97 -9.15
C ALA A 53 -9.50 9.85 -9.75
N LYS A 54 -9.31 10.29 -11.00
CA LYS A 54 -10.39 10.95 -11.74
C LYS A 54 -11.26 9.88 -12.38
N ASP A 55 -12.57 10.00 -12.17
CA ASP A 55 -13.55 9.02 -12.65
C ASP A 55 -13.40 8.78 -14.15
N LYS A 56 -13.66 7.52 -14.55
CA LYS A 56 -13.68 7.10 -15.96
C LYS A 56 -14.77 7.88 -16.70
N THR A 57 -14.40 9.00 -17.29
CA THR A 57 -15.26 9.70 -18.24
C THR A 57 -15.38 8.83 -19.49
N PRO A 58 -16.56 8.68 -20.12
CA PRO A 58 -16.68 7.88 -21.35
C PRO A 58 -15.70 8.38 -22.41
N GLY A 59 -14.71 7.57 -22.77
CA GLY A 59 -13.66 7.92 -23.74
C GLY A 59 -12.27 8.21 -23.18
N ASN A 60 -12.05 8.13 -21.86
CA ASN A 60 -10.70 8.17 -21.28
C ASN A 60 -10.53 7.03 -20.28
N ASP A 61 -9.48 6.23 -20.43
CA ASP A 61 -9.08 5.25 -19.42
C ASP A 61 -8.74 6.04 -18.15
N GLY A 62 -9.65 6.02 -17.16
CA GLY A 62 -9.58 6.85 -15.95
C GLY A 62 -8.19 6.81 -15.30
N VAL A 63 -7.72 7.98 -14.84
CA VAL A 63 -6.39 8.11 -14.26
C VAL A 63 -6.40 7.50 -12.86
N PRO A 64 -5.57 6.49 -12.57
CA PRO A 64 -5.50 5.88 -11.25
C PRO A 64 -5.02 6.90 -10.21
N ALA A 65 -5.46 6.74 -8.96
CA ALA A 65 -4.97 7.56 -7.86
C ALA A 65 -3.44 7.49 -7.78
N ARG A 66 -2.76 8.61 -7.47
CA ARG A 66 -1.30 8.66 -7.36
C ARG A 66 -0.89 9.18 -6.00
N VAL A 67 -0.01 8.45 -5.34
CA VAL A 67 0.60 8.83 -4.06
C VAL A 67 2.09 9.06 -4.31
N THR A 68 2.56 10.27 -4.01
CA THR A 68 3.98 10.62 -4.08
C THR A 68 4.54 10.69 -2.66
N VAL A 69 5.54 9.86 -2.38
CA VAL A 69 6.16 9.73 -1.05
C VAL A 69 7.55 10.33 -1.04
N ALA A 70 7.95 10.89 0.11
CA ALA A 70 9.30 11.38 0.35
C ALA A 70 10.14 10.41 1.20
N ASN A 71 9.53 9.62 2.07
CA ASN A 71 10.27 8.74 2.99
C ASN A 71 10.99 7.58 2.27
N LEU A 72 10.42 7.09 1.16
CA LEU A 72 10.90 5.91 0.45
C LEU A 72 11.23 6.26 -1.01
N GLY A 73 12.43 5.89 -1.44
CA GLY A 73 12.89 6.12 -2.82
C GLY A 73 14.36 5.77 -3.02
N LEU A 74 14.76 5.72 -4.28
CA LEU A 74 16.16 5.57 -4.69
C LEU A 74 16.89 6.91 -4.70
N MET A 75 16.16 7.99 -4.98
CA MET A 75 16.66 9.35 -5.10
C MET A 75 16.39 10.16 -3.84
N GLY A 76 17.27 11.10 -3.54
CA GLY A 76 17.18 11.95 -2.36
C GLY A 76 18.37 11.78 -1.41
N PRO A 77 18.45 12.60 -0.36
CA PRO A 77 19.53 12.49 0.64
C PRO A 77 19.50 11.17 1.41
N GLU A 78 18.32 10.61 1.63
CA GLU A 78 18.11 9.33 2.32
C GLU A 78 18.15 8.12 1.37
N GLY A 79 18.30 8.35 0.07
CA GLY A 79 18.26 7.32 -0.96
C GLY A 79 19.61 6.62 -1.15
N PRO A 80 19.64 5.33 -1.54
CA PRO A 80 20.87 4.60 -1.79
C PRO A 80 21.62 5.04 -3.06
N MET A 81 20.98 5.80 -3.97
CA MET A 81 21.70 6.29 -5.15
C MET A 81 22.62 7.45 -4.83
N PRO A 82 23.77 7.56 -5.52
CA PRO A 82 24.66 8.70 -5.38
C PRO A 82 23.94 10.04 -5.54
N LEU A 83 24.23 10.99 -4.64
CA LEU A 83 23.65 12.34 -4.65
C LEU A 83 23.81 13.08 -5.98
N HIS A 84 24.89 12.84 -6.71
CA HIS A 84 25.12 13.46 -8.02
C HIS A 84 24.06 13.04 -9.06
N LEU A 85 23.53 11.80 -9.00
CA LEU A 85 22.44 11.38 -9.86
C LEU A 85 21.15 12.11 -9.51
N THR A 86 20.85 12.24 -8.22
CA THR A 86 19.69 13.02 -7.75
C THR A 86 19.77 14.47 -8.24
N ARG A 87 20.96 15.09 -8.18
CA ARG A 87 21.20 16.44 -8.73
C ARG A 87 21.00 16.48 -10.25
N TRP A 88 21.52 15.51 -10.98
CA TRP A 88 21.37 15.42 -12.44
C TRP A 88 19.90 15.28 -12.87
N VAL A 89 19.13 14.47 -12.15
CA VAL A 89 17.68 14.35 -12.37
C VAL A 89 16.98 15.68 -12.10
N LEU A 90 17.31 16.34 -10.99
CA LEU A 90 16.71 17.62 -10.64
C LEU A 90 17.03 18.71 -11.66
N ASP A 91 18.26 18.73 -12.18
CA ASP A 91 18.68 19.63 -13.25
C ASP A 91 17.78 19.45 -14.49
N ARG A 92 17.58 18.21 -14.94
CA ARG A 92 16.68 17.87 -16.07
C ARG A 92 15.22 18.25 -15.84
N LEU A 93 14.70 18.02 -14.64
CA LEU A 93 13.36 18.47 -14.28
C LEU A 93 13.25 20.00 -14.29
N SER A 94 14.34 20.71 -13.99
CA SER A 94 14.41 22.18 -13.95
C SER A 94 14.70 22.85 -15.30
N GLN A 95 15.08 22.09 -16.35
CA GLN A 95 15.37 22.61 -17.70
C GLN A 95 14.20 23.37 -18.37
N ARG A 96 13.04 23.50 -17.70
CA ARG A 96 12.00 24.51 -17.97
C ARG A 96 12.49 25.96 -17.94
N TRP A 97 13.60 26.27 -17.26
CA TRP A 97 13.95 27.67 -16.92
C TRP A 97 14.50 28.51 -18.08
N PHE A 98 15.13 27.91 -19.11
CA PHE A 98 15.84 28.68 -20.14
C PHE A 98 15.17 28.72 -21.52
N THR A 99 14.04 28.05 -21.72
CA THR A 99 13.32 28.08 -23.00
C THR A 99 12.15 29.05 -22.90
N GLY A 100 12.25 30.18 -23.63
CA GLY A 100 11.32 31.32 -23.56
C GLY A 100 9.83 31.00 -23.76
N ALA A 101 8.99 32.01 -23.57
CA ALA A 101 7.53 31.95 -23.41
C ALA A 101 6.73 31.12 -24.46
N ASP A 102 7.32 30.79 -25.61
CA ASP A 102 6.69 30.01 -26.69
C ASP A 102 7.11 28.52 -26.73
N ALA A 103 8.07 28.11 -25.91
CA ALA A 103 8.60 26.75 -25.91
C ALA A 103 7.84 25.85 -24.92
N ARG A 104 6.86 25.10 -25.42
CA ARG A 104 6.24 23.94 -24.73
C ARG A 104 7.24 22.78 -24.56
N GLN A 105 8.41 23.02 -23.97
CA GLN A 105 9.35 21.93 -23.69
C GLN A 105 8.89 21.23 -22.41
N THR A 106 8.32 20.04 -22.59
CA THR A 106 8.01 19.07 -21.53
C THR A 106 9.29 18.75 -20.78
N SER A 107 9.33 19.03 -19.48
CA SER A 107 10.42 18.57 -18.60
C SER A 107 10.62 17.07 -18.80
N ASP A 108 11.85 16.61 -19.00
CA ASP A 108 12.14 15.19 -19.19
C ASP A 108 11.96 14.43 -17.86
N THR A 109 10.78 13.83 -17.68
CA THR A 109 10.45 13.00 -16.52
C THR A 109 10.83 11.52 -16.71
N THR A 110 11.39 11.15 -17.86
CA THR A 110 11.56 9.76 -18.29
C THR A 110 12.31 8.92 -17.27
N PHE A 111 13.43 9.46 -16.75
CA PHE A 111 14.22 8.76 -15.74
C PHE A 111 13.44 8.57 -14.43
N VAL A 112 12.72 9.60 -13.98
CA VAL A 112 11.93 9.53 -12.74
C VAL A 112 10.80 8.51 -12.88
N ASP A 113 10.11 8.51 -14.02
CA ASP A 113 9.04 7.55 -14.29
C ASP A 113 9.57 6.12 -14.39
N PHE A 114 10.72 5.91 -15.03
CA PHE A 114 11.39 4.60 -15.05
C PHE A 114 11.73 4.10 -13.64
N VAL A 115 12.35 4.94 -12.82
CA VAL A 115 12.69 4.57 -11.44
C VAL A 115 11.42 4.32 -10.63
N ASN A 116 10.35 5.10 -10.86
CA ASN A 116 9.07 4.92 -10.18
C ASN A 116 8.37 3.61 -10.55
N ILE A 117 8.55 3.08 -11.76
CA ILE A 117 8.03 1.75 -12.11
C ILE A 117 8.63 0.67 -11.21
N LEU A 118 9.94 0.75 -10.95
CA LEU A 118 10.64 -0.19 -10.06
C LEU A 118 10.27 0.05 -8.60
N GLN A 119 10.27 1.31 -8.17
CA GLN A 119 9.99 1.71 -6.80
C GLN A 119 8.56 1.43 -6.38
N HIS A 120 7.59 1.55 -7.28
CA HIS A 120 6.19 1.29 -6.99
C HIS A 120 6.00 -0.07 -6.32
N ARG A 121 6.62 -1.12 -6.89
CA ARG A 121 6.51 -2.48 -6.35
C ARG A 121 7.23 -2.63 -5.02
N MET A 122 8.41 -2.03 -4.86
CA MET A 122 9.16 -2.08 -3.60
C MET A 122 8.40 -1.40 -2.46
N ILE A 123 7.83 -0.22 -2.70
CA ILE A 123 7.03 0.52 -1.71
C ILE A 123 5.78 -0.29 -1.35
N ALA A 124 5.09 -0.87 -2.33
CA ALA A 124 3.91 -1.69 -2.10
C ALA A 124 4.24 -2.95 -1.27
N LEU A 125 5.37 -3.61 -1.53
CA LEU A 125 5.82 -4.77 -0.75
C LEU A 125 6.27 -4.39 0.67
N TYR A 126 6.91 -3.23 0.84
CA TYR A 126 7.25 -2.70 2.15
C TYR A 126 6.00 -2.45 2.99
N TYR A 127 5.01 -1.75 2.42
CA TYR A 127 3.73 -1.56 3.09
C TYR A 127 3.03 -2.89 3.38
N ARG A 128 3.04 -3.85 2.45
CA ARG A 128 2.47 -5.18 2.66
C ARG A 128 3.13 -5.89 3.85
N ALA A 129 4.45 -5.89 3.93
CA ALA A 129 5.17 -6.52 5.05
C ALA A 129 4.82 -5.87 6.38
N TRP A 130 4.71 -4.53 6.41
CA TRP A 130 4.24 -3.81 7.59
C TRP A 130 2.81 -4.20 7.96
N ALA A 131 1.88 -4.19 7.01
CA ALA A 131 0.49 -4.53 7.27
C ALA A 131 0.30 -6.00 7.69
N ASP A 132 1.12 -6.91 7.15
CA ASP A 132 1.16 -8.32 7.54
C ASP A 132 1.77 -8.53 8.95
N ALA A 133 2.54 -7.57 9.48
CA ALA A 133 3.05 -7.62 10.86
C ALA A 133 2.05 -7.05 11.90
N HIS A 134 1.02 -6.30 11.47
CA HIS A 134 0.11 -5.60 12.37
C HIS A 134 -1.29 -6.25 12.40
N PRO A 135 -1.66 -6.97 13.48
CA PRO A 135 -2.97 -7.64 13.60
C PRO A 135 -4.17 -6.72 13.40
N ALA A 136 -4.09 -5.46 13.87
CA ALA A 136 -5.18 -4.50 13.73
C ALA A 136 -5.51 -4.21 12.26
N VAL A 137 -4.51 -4.12 11.39
CA VAL A 137 -4.68 -3.89 9.94
C VAL A 137 -5.20 -5.15 9.26
N GLN A 138 -4.70 -6.32 9.68
CA GLN A 138 -5.14 -7.61 9.15
C GLN A 138 -6.64 -7.88 9.35
N VAL A 139 -7.20 -7.50 10.50
CA VAL A 139 -8.61 -7.75 10.84
C VAL A 139 -9.55 -6.87 10.01
N GLU A 140 -9.12 -5.68 9.61
CA GLU A 140 -9.92 -4.78 8.76
C GLU A 140 -9.99 -5.24 7.29
N ARG A 141 -9.04 -6.05 6.83
CA ARG A 141 -9.02 -6.54 5.46
C ARG A 141 -10.09 -7.61 5.26
N ALA A 142 -10.85 -7.50 4.16
CA ALA A 142 -11.91 -8.45 3.83
C ALA A 142 -11.42 -9.90 3.64
N VAL A 143 -10.19 -10.08 3.16
CA VAL A 143 -9.56 -11.41 2.97
C VAL A 143 -9.30 -12.11 4.32
N GLY A 144 -9.31 -11.36 5.43
CA GLY A 144 -8.80 -11.84 6.70
C GLY A 144 -7.28 -11.99 6.67
N GLY A 145 -6.64 -11.83 7.82
CA GLY A 145 -5.19 -12.06 7.95
C GLY A 145 -4.85 -13.38 8.63
N ARG A 146 -3.54 -13.62 8.77
CA ARG A 146 -2.99 -14.79 9.46
C ARG A 146 -3.57 -14.96 10.86
N VAL A 147 -3.80 -13.86 11.58
CA VAL A 147 -4.38 -13.90 12.94
C VAL A 147 -5.81 -14.46 12.90
N ARG A 148 -6.62 -14.03 11.93
CA ARG A 148 -7.98 -14.56 11.76
C ARG A 148 -7.95 -16.04 11.41
N ALA A 149 -7.10 -16.45 10.47
CA ALA A 149 -6.95 -17.86 10.12
C ALA A 149 -6.52 -18.73 11.32
N MET A 150 -5.65 -18.21 12.19
CA MET A 150 -5.25 -18.90 13.42
C MET A 150 -6.41 -19.02 14.42
N LEU A 151 -7.23 -17.97 14.57
CA LEU A 151 -8.44 -18.02 15.41
C LEU A 151 -9.49 -18.99 14.84
N GLU A 152 -9.68 -19.02 13.52
CA GLU A 152 -10.57 -19.98 12.84
C GLU A 152 -10.08 -21.42 13.07
N ALA A 153 -8.78 -21.67 13.00
CA ALA A 153 -8.20 -22.98 13.32
C ALA A 153 -8.43 -23.36 14.79
N MET A 154 -8.21 -22.44 15.73
CA MET A 154 -8.46 -22.65 17.16
C MET A 154 -9.94 -22.89 17.48
N ALA A 155 -10.85 -22.28 16.73
CA ALA A 155 -12.29 -22.43 16.88
C ALA A 155 -12.85 -23.67 16.15
N GLY A 156 -12.02 -24.43 15.44
CA GLY A 156 -12.43 -25.59 14.65
C GLY A 156 -13.22 -25.26 13.38
N THR A 157 -13.13 -24.01 12.87
CA THR A 157 -13.80 -23.54 11.64
C THR A 157 -12.83 -23.27 10.48
N GLY A 158 -11.53 -23.57 10.67
CA GLY A 158 -10.48 -23.32 9.67
C GLY A 158 -10.44 -24.30 8.49
N LEU A 159 -11.21 -25.39 8.52
CA LEU A 159 -11.24 -26.39 7.44
C LEU A 159 -12.40 -26.12 6.46
N PRO A 160 -12.24 -26.42 5.16
CA PRO A 160 -13.35 -26.33 4.19
C PRO A 160 -14.54 -27.18 4.66
N GLY A 161 -15.75 -26.59 4.68
CA GLY A 161 -16.98 -27.28 5.09
C GLY A 161 -17.30 -27.25 6.60
N THR A 162 -16.43 -26.67 7.43
CA THR A 162 -16.68 -26.50 8.89
C THR A 162 -17.29 -25.14 9.26
N GLN A 163 -17.45 -24.27 8.26
CA GLN A 163 -17.96 -22.91 8.41
C GLN A 163 -19.48 -22.93 8.56
N ASN A 164 -19.99 -22.20 9.55
CA ASN A 164 -21.40 -21.97 9.73
C ASN A 164 -21.63 -20.46 10.00
N PRO A 165 -22.16 -19.70 9.02
CA PRO A 165 -22.27 -18.24 9.11
C PRO A 165 -22.94 -17.73 10.40
N ASP A 166 -23.89 -18.48 10.94
CA ASP A 166 -24.65 -18.11 12.14
C ASP A 166 -23.82 -18.26 13.43
N LEU A 167 -22.86 -19.19 13.45
CA LEU A 167 -22.06 -19.53 14.63
C LEU A 167 -20.62 -19.03 14.55
N ASP A 168 -20.10 -18.74 13.36
CA ASP A 168 -18.70 -18.41 13.13
C ASP A 168 -18.26 -17.17 13.93
N ALA A 169 -19.10 -16.14 14.02
CA ALA A 169 -18.81 -14.93 14.78
C ALA A 169 -18.66 -15.22 16.30
N VAL A 170 -19.52 -16.08 16.85
CA VAL A 170 -19.48 -16.47 18.26
C VAL A 170 -18.28 -17.36 18.55
N LYS A 171 -18.04 -18.35 17.67
CA LYS A 171 -16.90 -19.27 17.74
C LYS A 171 -15.57 -18.51 17.69
N LEU A 172 -15.44 -17.51 16.82
CA LEU A 172 -14.24 -16.66 16.74
C LEU A 172 -13.98 -15.88 18.02
N ARG A 173 -15.03 -15.31 18.63
CA ARG A 173 -14.91 -14.58 19.91
C ARG A 173 -14.51 -15.49 21.07
N GLN A 174 -14.90 -16.77 21.02
CA GLN A 174 -14.61 -17.78 22.03
C GLN A 174 -13.46 -18.72 21.65
N ALA A 175 -12.69 -18.41 20.60
CA ALA A 175 -11.67 -19.31 20.06
C ALA A 175 -10.64 -19.77 21.09
N ALA A 176 -10.21 -18.88 21.99
CA ALA A 176 -9.27 -19.21 23.06
C ALA A 176 -9.87 -20.20 24.08
N SER A 177 -11.15 -20.04 24.42
CA SER A 177 -11.87 -20.94 25.33
C SER A 177 -12.05 -22.32 24.70
N LEU A 178 -12.49 -22.36 23.43
CA LEU A 178 -12.65 -23.60 22.67
C LEU A 178 -11.33 -24.36 22.52
N ALA A 179 -10.22 -23.67 22.25
CA ALA A 179 -8.90 -24.29 22.16
C ALA A 179 -8.37 -24.82 23.50
N SER A 180 -8.87 -24.31 24.62
CA SER A 180 -8.50 -24.78 25.96
C SER A 180 -9.39 -25.91 26.51
N GLN A 181 -10.43 -26.30 25.76
CA GLN A 181 -11.35 -27.33 26.17
C GLN A 181 -10.66 -28.71 26.18
N VAL A 182 -10.82 -29.45 27.26
CA VAL A 182 -10.32 -30.82 27.38
C VAL A 182 -11.30 -31.76 26.69
N ASP A 183 -10.85 -32.43 25.63
CA ASP A 183 -11.63 -33.43 24.91
C ASP A 183 -11.41 -34.83 25.50
N GLY A 184 -12.27 -35.20 26.44
CA GLY A 184 -12.30 -36.51 27.09
C GLY A 184 -13.10 -37.57 26.32
N PRO A 185 -12.91 -38.86 26.63
CA PRO A 185 -13.62 -39.97 25.99
C PRO A 185 -15.15 -39.89 26.15
N GLU A 186 -15.67 -39.21 27.17
CA GLU A 186 -17.11 -38.96 27.36
C GLU A 186 -17.77 -38.18 26.22
N ARG A 187 -17.00 -37.51 25.34
CA ARG A 187 -17.55 -36.79 24.18
C ARG A 187 -17.80 -37.68 22.95
N LEU A 188 -17.37 -38.95 22.99
CA LEU A 188 -17.47 -39.89 21.87
C LEU A 188 -18.70 -40.81 21.95
N THR A 189 -19.45 -40.76 23.04
CA THR A 189 -20.68 -41.55 23.30
C THR A 189 -21.92 -40.69 23.17
#